data_AF-A0A968XTV1-F1
#
_entry.id   AF-A0A968XTV1-F1
#
_cell.length_a   1.000
_cell.length_b   1.000
_cell.length_c   1.000
_cell.angle_alpha   90.00
_cell.angle_beta   90.00
_cell.angle_gamma   90.00
#
_symmetry.space_group_name_H-M   'P 1'
#
loop_
_entity.id
_entity.type
_entity.pdbx_description
1 polymer ?
#
loop_
_entity_poly.entity_id
_entity_poly.type
_entity_poly.pdbx_seq_one_letter_code
_entity_poly.pdbx_strand_id
1 'polypeptide(L)' 'MHLLLLATVGGGLGAGARYLIQTEMIRRLGPGFPWWTLAINVGGCLVMGIVADLIV' A
#
# COMPACT_ATOMS: atom_id res chain seq x y z
N MET A 1 5.78 -5.33 23.40
CA MET A 1 6.67 -4.42 22.62
C MET A 1 7.00 -4.94 21.22
N HIS A 2 7.24 -6.25 21.02
CA HIS A 2 7.52 -6.82 19.69
C HIS A 2 6.46 -6.51 18.61
N LEU A 3 5.17 -6.67 18.93
CA LEU A 3 4.06 -6.35 18.01
C LEU A 3 4.04 -4.87 17.58
N LEU A 4 4.41 -3.97 18.49
CA LEU A 4 4.50 -2.54 18.17
C LEU A 4 5.59 -2.27 17.14
N LEU A 5 6.76 -2.88 17.29
CA LEU A 5 7.86 -2.75 16.33
C LEU A 5 7.49 -3.29 14.95
N LEU A 6 6.81 -4.44 14.90
CA LEU A 6 6.31 -4.99 13.64
C LEU A 6 5.28 -4.07 12.98
N ALA A 7 4.34 -3.54 13.77
CA ALA A 7 3.33 -2.62 13.27
C ALA A 7 3.92 -1.30 12.79
N THR A 8 4.92 -0.74 13.47
CA THR A 8 5.59 0.50 13.04
C THR A 8 6.41 0.29 11.76
N VAL A 9 7.11 -0.84 11.63
CA VAL A 9 7.83 -1.19 10.41
C VAL A 9 6.86 -1.40 9.25
N GLY A 10 5.81 -2.21 9.45
CA GLY A 10 4.80 -2.44 8.42
C GLY A 10 4.07 -1.15 8.01
N GLY A 11 3.68 -0.33 8.98
CA GLY A 11 3.05 0.97 8.74
C GLY A 11 3.96 1.95 8.01
N GLY A 12 5.26 1.99 8.37
CA GLY A 12 6.26 2.82 7.70
C GLY A 12 6.47 2.41 6.24
N LEU A 13 6.58 1.10 5.97
CA LEU A 13 6.68 0.57 4.62
C LEU A 13 5.42 0.88 3.79
N GLY A 14 4.23 0.71 4.37
CA GLY A 14 2.96 1.02 3.72
C GLY A 14 2.82 2.51 3.39
N ALA A 15 3.22 3.40 4.30
CA ALA A 15 3.22 4.84 4.07
C ALA A 15 4.20 5.24 2.94
N GLY A 16 5.41 4.67 2.94
CA GLY A 16 6.40 4.88 1.87
C GLY A 16 5.90 4.40 0.51
N ALA A 17 5.33 3.20 0.43
CA ALA A 17 4.76 2.66 -0.80
C ALA A 17 3.63 3.55 -1.35
N ARG A 18 2.74 4.03 -0.48
CA ARG A 18 1.67 4.96 -0.86
C ARG A 18 2.21 6.26 -1.45
N TYR A 19 3.25 6.83 -0.85
CA TYR A 19 3.89 8.06 -1.35
C TYR A 19 4.52 7.85 -2.73
N LEU A 20 5.25 6.74 -2.92
CA LEU A 20 5.88 6.43 -4.20
C LEU A 20 4.85 6.18 -5.31
N ILE A 21 3.80 5.40 -5.01
CA ILE A 21 2.71 5.16 -5.97
C ILE A 21 1.99 6.45 -6.31
N GLN A 22 1.74 7.34 -5.33
CA GLN A 22 1.14 8.64 -5.58
C GLN A 22 1.96 9.49 -6.54
N THR A 23 3.24 9.67 -6.22
CA THR A 23 4.14 10.50 -7.04
C THR A 23 4.29 9.95 -8.46
N GLU A 24 4.42 8.64 -8.62
CA GLU A 24 4.58 8.04 -9.93
C GLU A 24 3.30 8.02 -10.77
N MET A 25 2.15 7.79 -10.15
CA MET A 25 0.87 7.81 -10.87
C MET A 25 0.46 9.21 -11.28
N ILE A 26 0.71 10.23 -10.45
CA ILE A 26 0.52 11.63 -10.85
C ILE A 26 1.39 11.96 -12.07
N ARG A 27 2.65 11.50 -12.09
CA ARG A 27 3.58 11.72 -13.21
C ARG A 27 3.11 11.06 -14.51
N ARG A 28 2.56 9.85 -14.43
CA ARG A 28 2.19 9.05 -15.62
C ARG A 28 0.77 9.30 -16.13
N LEU A 29 -0.19 9.46 -15.22
CA LEU A 29 -1.63 9.47 -15.54
C LEU A 29 -2.27 10.83 -15.29
N GLY A 30 -1.53 11.78 -14.70
CA GLY A 30 -2.02 13.10 -14.33
C GLY A 30 -2.98 13.08 -13.13
N PRO A 31 -3.50 14.26 -12.74
CA PRO A 31 -4.36 14.41 -11.56
C PRO A 31 -5.86 14.21 -11.84
N GLY A 32 -6.27 13.91 -13.08
CA GLY A 32 -7.69 13.87 -13.49
C GLY A 32 -8.53 12.78 -12.80
N PHE A 33 -7.90 11.73 -12.28
CA PHE A 33 -8.53 10.69 -11.47
C PHE A 33 -7.55 10.21 -10.38
N PRO A 34 -8.01 9.85 -9.17
CA PRO A 34 -7.15 9.43 -8.07
C PRO A 34 -6.63 7.99 -8.25
N TRP A 35 -5.87 7.76 -9.32
CA TRP A 35 -5.30 6.46 -9.69
C TRP A 35 -4.46 5.85 -8.56
N TRP A 36 -3.71 6.68 -7.84
CA TRP A 36 -2.87 6.23 -6.73
C TRP A 36 -3.68 5.65 -5.56
N THR A 37 -4.82 6.28 -5.24
CA THR A 37 -5.71 5.78 -4.21
C THR A 37 -6.34 4.47 -4.62
N LEU A 38 -6.76 4.32 -5.88
CA LEU A 38 -7.28 3.06 -6.40
C LEU A 38 -6.22 1.95 -6.34
N ALA A 39 -5.03 2.21 -6.89
CA ALA A 39 -3.96 1.22 -7.01
C ALA A 39 -3.47 0.72 -5.64
N ILE A 40 -3.25 1.61 -4.67
CA ILE A 40 -2.78 1.20 -3.34
C ILE A 40 -3.82 0.36 -2.59
N ASN A 41 -5.11 0.68 -2.73
CA ASN A 41 -6.18 -0.06 -2.05
C ASN A 41 -6.38 -1.43 -2.70
N VAL A 42 -6.54 -1.49 -4.01
CA VAL A 42 -6.76 -2.77 -4.72
C VAL A 42 -5.54 -3.68 -4.56
N GLY A 43 -4.33 -3.15 -4.75
CA GLY A 43 -3.09 -3.90 -4.54
C GLY A 43 -2.92 -4.35 -3.09
N GLY A 44 -3.22 -3.48 -2.12
CA GLY A 44 -3.18 -3.80 -0.70
C GLY A 44 -4.16 -4.92 -0.32
N CYS A 45 -5.40 -4.85 -0.79
CA CYS A 45 -6.40 -5.90 -0.57
C CYS A 45 -5.98 -7.24 -1.19
N LEU A 46 -5.38 -7.23 -2.38
CA LEU A 46 -4.85 -8.44 -3.00
C LEU A 46 -3.74 -9.08 -2.16
N VAL A 47 -2.77 -8.28 -1.71
CA VAL A 47 -1.69 -8.76 -0.83
C VAL A 47 -2.28 -9.31 0.47
N MET A 48 -3.22 -8.62 1.10
CA MET A 48 -3.89 -9.09 2.31
C MET A 48 -4.65 -10.41 2.08
N GLY A 49 -5.30 -10.57 0.92
CA GLY A 49 -5.97 -11.81 0.56
C GLY A 49 -5.01 -12.99 0.41
N ILE A 50 -3.88 -12.78 -0.27
CA ILE A 50 -2.81 -13.79 -0.40
C ILE A 50 -2.24 -14.15 0.98
N VAL A 51 -1.93 -13.14 1.80
CA VAL A 51 -1.41 -13.37 3.15
C VAL A 51 -2.41 -14.13 4.02
N ALA A 52 -3.71 -13.81 3.92
CA ALA A 52 -4.75 -14.53 4.65
C ALA A 52 -4.82 -16.00 4.24
N ASP A 53 -4.76 -16.30 2.94
CA ASP A 53 -4.74 -17.67 2.41
C ASP A 53 -3.50 -18.45 2.87
N LEU A 54 -2.33 -17.81 2.94
CA LEU A 54 -1.08 -18.42 3.40
C LEU A 54 -1.02 -18.70 4.91
N ILE A 55 -1.87 -18.03 5.71
CA ILE A 55 -1.91 -18.17 7.17
C ILE A 55 -2.96 -19.21 7.61
N VAL A 56 -3.95 -19.50 6.76
CA VAL A 56 -4.96 -20.54 6.97
C VAL A 56 -4.40 -21.92 6.64
#